data_AF-A0A5K7Z2K6-F1
#
_entry.id   AF-A0A5K7Z2K6-F1
#
_cell.length_a   1.000
_cell.length_b   1.000
_cell.length_c   1.000
_cell.angle_alpha   90.00
_cell.angle_beta   90.00
_cell.angle_gamma   90.00
#
_symmetry.space_group_name_H-M   'P 1'
#
loop_
_entity.id
_entity.type
_entity.pdbx_description
1 polymer ?
#
loop_
_entity_poly.entity_id
_entity_poly.type
_entity_poly.pdbx_seq_one_letter_code
_entity_poly.pdbx_strand_id
1 'polypeptide(L)'
;MNGYSKSAEDVLKALSDEEKKILKRDYPFKTKQAKILKRMRDNGVKLSTINEITGIPKSTISRLANTYVPKTRYAVLNELKAIRKRLDLIEGQLHPSGKKSFKSPSKFANIPENS
;
A
#
# COMPACT_ATOMS: atom_id res chain seq x y z
N MET A 1 12.31 13.55 -10.12
CA MET A 1 12.59 12.10 -9.97
C MET A 1 12.40 11.43 -11.32
N ASN A 2 13.48 10.93 -11.91
CA ASN A 2 13.51 10.37 -13.27
C ASN A 2 12.63 9.12 -13.37
N GLY A 3 11.51 9.24 -14.08
CA GLY A 3 10.53 8.19 -14.30
C GLY A 3 10.98 7.22 -15.39
N TYR A 4 11.94 6.35 -15.09
CA TYR A 4 12.22 5.19 -15.92
C TYR A 4 11.00 4.26 -15.89
N SER A 5 10.14 4.34 -16.91
CA SER A 5 9.15 3.28 -17.12
C SER A 5 9.90 2.04 -17.59
N LYS A 6 9.95 1.02 -16.74
CA LYS A 6 10.42 -0.31 -17.15
C LYS A 6 9.59 -0.75 -18.37
N SER A 7 10.28 -1.17 -19.43
CA SER A 7 9.64 -1.69 -20.64
C SER A 7 8.87 -2.97 -20.32
N ALA A 8 7.82 -3.26 -21.09
CA ALA A 8 7.03 -4.48 -20.92
C ALA A 8 7.90 -5.75 -21.05
N GLU A 9 8.88 -5.70 -21.94
CA GLU A 9 9.83 -6.80 -22.19
C GLU A 9 10.73 -7.08 -20.97
N ASP A 10 11.27 -6.03 -20.34
CA ASP A 10 12.12 -6.17 -19.15
C ASP A 10 11.35 -6.77 -17.99
N VAL A 11 10.09 -6.35 -17.83
CA VAL A 11 9.19 -6.87 -16.80
C VAL A 11 8.86 -8.34 -17.07
N LEU A 12 8.63 -8.72 -18.33
CA LEU A 12 8.38 -10.11 -18.74
C LEU A 12 9.58 -11.03 -18.48
N LYS A 13 10.80 -10.56 -18.75
CA LYS A 13 12.04 -11.30 -18.47
C LYS A 13 12.27 -11.51 -16.97
N ALA A 14 11.87 -10.55 -16.14
CA ALA A 14 12.00 -10.62 -14.69
C ALA A 14 10.97 -11.55 -14.01
N LEU A 15 9.94 -12.00 -14.72
CA LEU A 15 8.90 -12.90 -14.19
C LEU A 15 9.29 -14.36 -14.45
N SER A 16 9.09 -15.22 -13.43
CA SER A 16 9.20 -16.67 -13.63
C SER A 16 8.03 -17.20 -14.47
N ASP A 17 8.19 -18.38 -15.06
CA ASP A 17 7.11 -18.98 -15.87
C ASP A 17 5.87 -19.34 -15.03
N GLU A 18 6.06 -19.64 -13.76
CA GLU A 18 4.96 -19.81 -12.82
C GLU A 18 4.21 -18.49 -12.59
N GLU A 19 4.93 -17.39 -12.43
CA GLU A 19 4.32 -16.07 -12.23
C GLU A 19 3.56 -15.61 -13.48
N LYS A 20 4.10 -15.88 -14.68
CA LYS A 20 3.38 -15.65 -15.94
C LYS A 20 2.07 -16.45 -16.00
N LYS A 21 2.06 -17.70 -15.55
CA LYS A 21 0.83 -18.52 -15.46
C LYS A 21 -0.19 -17.92 -14.47
N ILE A 22 0.27 -17.44 -13.32
CA ILE A 22 -0.59 -16.83 -12.28
C ILE A 22 -1.17 -15.47 -12.73
N LEU A 23 -0.45 -14.74 -13.58
CA LEU A 23 -0.87 -13.43 -14.08
C LEU A 23 -1.89 -13.50 -15.23
N LYS A 24 -2.34 -14.69 -15.64
CA LYS A 24 -3.44 -14.83 -16.60
C LYS A 24 -4.76 -14.29 -16.03
N ARG A 25 -5.57 -13.64 -16.89
CA ARG A 25 -6.87 -13.05 -16.51
C ARG A 25 -7.79 -14.01 -15.76
N ASP A 26 -7.87 -15.25 -16.24
CA ASP A 26 -8.80 -16.27 -15.72
C ASP A 26 -8.19 -17.14 -14.61
N TYR A 27 -7.06 -16.71 -14.04
CA TYR A 27 -6.47 -17.45 -12.93
C TYR A 27 -7.40 -17.44 -11.71
N PRO A 28 -7.71 -18.62 -11.12
CA PRO A 28 -8.74 -18.76 -10.08
C PRO A 28 -8.30 -18.18 -8.73
N PHE A 29 -7.01 -18.21 -8.39
CA PHE A 29 -6.53 -17.75 -7.09
C PHE A 29 -6.11 -16.28 -7.11
N LYS A 30 -7.09 -15.39 -6.94
CA LYS A 30 -6.90 -13.93 -6.97
C LYS A 30 -5.89 -13.42 -5.92
N THR A 31 -5.71 -14.10 -4.80
CA THR A 31 -4.73 -13.70 -3.76
C THR A 31 -3.28 -13.82 -4.24
N LYS A 32 -2.93 -14.91 -4.95
CA LYS A 32 -1.59 -15.09 -5.52
C LYS A 32 -1.33 -14.07 -6.63
N GLN A 33 -2.33 -13.84 -7.47
CA GLN A 33 -2.29 -12.81 -8.52
C GLN A 33 -2.11 -11.41 -7.92
N ALA A 34 -2.87 -11.06 -6.89
CA ALA A 34 -2.78 -9.79 -6.18
C ALA A 34 -1.39 -9.55 -5.55
N LYS A 35 -0.77 -10.60 -4.99
CA LYS A 35 0.61 -10.53 -4.46
C LYS A 35 1.62 -10.13 -5.54
N ILE A 36 1.57 -10.76 -6.71
CA ILE A 36 2.50 -10.48 -7.81
C ILE A 36 2.25 -9.07 -8.36
N LEU A 37 0.98 -8.71 -8.59
CA LEU A 37 0.61 -7.37 -9.06
C LEU A 37 1.08 -6.28 -8.10
N LYS A 38 0.93 -6.48 -6.78
CA LYS A 38 1.42 -5.56 -5.76
C LYS A 38 2.94 -5.41 -5.82
N ARG A 39 3.69 -6.52 -5.92
CA ARG A 39 5.15 -6.48 -6.08
C ARG A 39 5.58 -5.72 -7.33
N MET A 40 4.90 -5.92 -8.47
CA MET A 40 5.19 -5.17 -9.71
C MET A 40 4.97 -3.67 -9.51
N ARG A 41 3.89 -3.28 -8.82
CA ARG A 41 3.59 -1.88 -8.51
C ARG A 41 4.62 -1.26 -7.59
N ASP A 42 5.02 -1.98 -6.54
CA ASP A 42 6.03 -1.52 -5.58
C ASP A 42 7.41 -1.37 -6.25
N ASN A 43 7.70 -2.18 -7.28
CA ASN A 43 8.89 -2.08 -8.13
C ASN A 43 8.79 -0.99 -9.23
N GLY A 44 7.76 -0.13 -9.17
CA GLY A 44 7.59 1.02 -10.06
C GLY A 44 6.95 0.71 -11.42
N VAL A 45 6.41 -0.49 -11.65
CA VAL A 45 5.78 -0.84 -12.94
C VAL A 45 4.43 -0.12 -13.08
N LYS A 46 4.24 0.55 -14.23
CA LYS A 46 3.00 1.29 -14.55
C LYS A 46 1.85 0.33 -14.84
N LEU A 47 0.62 0.75 -14.50
CA LEU A 47 -0.60 -0.04 -14.77
C LEU A 47 -0.79 -0.35 -16.27
N SER A 48 -0.35 0.55 -17.15
CA SER A 48 -0.36 0.33 -18.61
C SER A 48 0.51 -0.86 -19.00
N THR A 49 1.75 -0.90 -18.53
CA THR A 49 2.70 -1.99 -18.80
C THR A 49 2.19 -3.32 -18.25
N ILE A 50 1.61 -3.34 -17.05
CA ILE A 50 1.03 -4.57 -16.48
C ILE A 50 -0.17 -5.04 -17.31
N ASN A 51 -1.03 -4.12 -17.74
CA ASN A 51 -2.18 -4.44 -18.59
C ASN A 51 -1.74 -5.02 -19.93
N GLU A 52 -0.72 -4.45 -20.56
CA GLU A 52 -0.16 -4.92 -21.82
C GLU A 52 0.39 -6.35 -21.71
N ILE A 53 1.08 -6.66 -20.60
CA ILE A 53 1.66 -8.00 -20.37
C ILE A 53 0.59 -9.06 -20.04
N THR A 54 -0.41 -8.67 -19.24
CA THR A 54 -1.31 -9.64 -18.59
C THR A 54 -2.71 -9.71 -19.20
N GLY A 55 -3.09 -8.71 -20.01
CA GLY A 55 -4.45 -8.51 -20.50
C GLY A 55 -5.46 -8.16 -19.40
N ILE A 56 -5.04 -7.96 -18.15
CA ILE A 56 -5.92 -7.62 -17.03
C ILE A 56 -6.28 -6.13 -17.11
N PRO A 57 -7.56 -5.74 -17.00
CA PRO A 57 -7.96 -4.34 -16.98
C PRO A 57 -7.26 -3.52 -15.88
N LYS A 58 -6.85 -2.29 -16.20
CA LYS A 58 -6.15 -1.39 -15.26
C LYS A 58 -6.91 -1.19 -13.93
N SER A 59 -8.24 -1.11 -13.99
CA SER A 59 -9.12 -1.02 -12.81
C SER A 59 -9.00 -2.25 -11.92
N THR A 60 -9.04 -3.44 -12.51
CA THR A 60 -8.85 -4.72 -11.81
C THR A 60 -7.46 -4.83 -11.21
N ILE A 61 -6.41 -4.42 -11.94
CA ILE A 61 -5.04 -4.40 -11.43
C ILE A 61 -4.94 -3.50 -10.19
N SER A 62 -5.45 -2.27 -10.28
CA SER A 62 -5.45 -1.31 -9.17
C SER A 62 -6.16 -1.87 -7.94
N ARG A 63 -7.36 -2.42 -8.14
CA ARG A 63 -8.13 -3.04 -7.06
C ARG A 63 -7.34 -4.17 -6.41
N LEU A 64 -6.90 -5.16 -7.18
CA LEU A 64 -6.19 -6.33 -6.65
C LEU A 64 -4.87 -5.97 -5.95
N ALA A 65 -4.07 -5.08 -6.54
CA ALA A 65 -2.80 -4.67 -5.95
C ALA A 65 -3.00 -3.97 -4.59
N ASN A 66 -4.06 -3.17 -4.47
CA ASN A 66 -4.37 -2.47 -3.21
C ASN A 66 -5.04 -3.37 -2.17
N THR A 67 -5.76 -4.42 -2.60
CA THR A 67 -6.35 -5.41 -1.68
C THR A 67 -5.30 -6.30 -1.01
N TYR A 68 -4.15 -6.51 -1.65
CA TYR A 68 -3.09 -7.33 -1.06
C TYR A 68 -2.37 -6.60 0.07
N VAL A 69 -2.70 -6.98 1.30
CA VAL A 69 -1.98 -6.55 2.50
C VAL A 69 -1.06 -7.69 2.96
N PRO A 70 0.28 -7.51 2.93
CA PRO A 70 1.19 -8.55 3.39
C PRO A 70 0.96 -8.83 4.88
N LYS A 71 1.00 -10.11 5.30
CA LYS A 71 0.78 -10.53 6.70
C LYS A 71 1.67 -9.78 7.69
N THR A 72 2.90 -9.45 7.28
CA THR A 72 3.86 -8.67 8.07
C THR A 72 3.35 -7.27 8.39
N ARG A 73 2.55 -6.63 7.52
CA ARG A 73 1.96 -5.32 7.79
C ARG A 73 0.98 -5.37 8.96
N TYR A 74 0.19 -6.44 9.07
CA TYR A 74 -0.71 -6.61 10.22
C TYR A 74 0.07 -6.84 11.52
N ALA A 75 1.16 -7.61 11.48
CA ALA A 75 2.03 -7.80 12.63
C ALA A 75 2.62 -6.46 13.11
N VAL A 76 3.21 -5.68 12.21
CA VAL A 76 3.76 -4.35 12.52
C VAL A 76 2.68 -3.40 13.05
N LEU A 77 1.48 -3.37 12.45
CA LEU A 77 0.38 -2.53 12.94
C LEU A 77 -0.07 -2.93 14.35
N ASN A 78 -0.08 -4.22 14.66
CA ASN A 78 -0.43 -4.72 15.99
C ASN A 78 0.66 -4.36 17.02
N GLU A 79 1.94 -4.50 16.64
CA GLU A 79 3.06 -4.06 17.47
C GLU A 79 3.01 -2.55 17.74
N LEU A 80 2.76 -1.72 16.71
CA LEU A 80 2.62 -0.27 16.86
C LEU A 80 1.44 0.10 17.78
N LYS A 81 0.31 -0.60 17.68
CA LYS A 81 -0.82 -0.42 18.61
C LYS A 81 -0.45 -0.78 20.05
N ALA A 82 0.31 -1.87 20.23
CA ALA A 82 0.77 -2.29 21.54
C ALA A 82 1.74 -1.27 22.15
N ILE A 83 2.69 -0.75 21.35
CA ILE A 83 3.61 0.31 21.76
C ILE A 83 2.84 1.58 22.14
N ARG A 84 1.85 2.00 21.32
CA ARG A 84 1.04 3.18 21.61
C ARG A 84 0.30 3.05 22.94
N LYS A 85 -0.34 1.91 23.18
CA LYS A 85 -1.04 1.64 24.44
C LYS A 85 -0.10 1.67 25.65
N ARG A 86 1.15 1.20 25.50
CA ARG A 86 2.18 1.29 26.54
C ARG A 86 2.61 2.74 26.79
N LEU A 87 2.79 3.54 25.75
CA LEU A 87 3.12 4.96 25.88
C LEU A 87 2.00 5.73 26.60
N ASP A 88 0.74 5.54 26.20
CA ASP A 88 -0.39 6.19 26.86
C ASP A 88 -0.49 5.82 28.36
N LEU A 89 -0.09 4.60 28.74
CA LEU A 89 -0.02 4.15 30.13
C LEU A 89 1.11 4.83 30.92
N ILE A 90 2.29 4.97 30.32
CA ILE A 90 3.45 5.65 30.93
C ILE A 90 3.15 7.14 31.09
N GLU A 91 2.57 7.79 30.09
CA GLU A 91 2.15 9.19 30.15
C GLU A 91 1.12 9.42 31.25
N GLY A 92 0.17 8.50 31.43
CA GLY A 92 -0.80 8.54 32.52
C GLY A 92 -0.20 8.34 33.92
N GLN A 93 0.97 7.70 34.03
CA GLN A 93 1.69 7.53 35.29
C GLN A 93 2.62 8.71 35.61
N LEU A 94 3.19 9.36 34.60
CA LEU A 94 4.06 10.54 34.76
C LEU A 94 3.29 11.84 35.03
N HIS A 95 2.04 11.94 34.56
CA HIS A 95 1.16 13.09 34.80
C HIS A 95 -0.19 12.64 35.41
N PRO A 96 -0.24 12.28 36.70
CA PRO A 96 -1.47 11.83 37.35
C PRO A 96 -2.52 12.96 37.51
N SER A 97 -2.11 14.22 37.39
CA SER A 97 -2.97 15.40 37.50
C SER A 97 -3.35 15.98 36.14
N GLY A 98 -4.55 15.63 35.70
CA GLY A 98 -5.30 16.41 34.72
C GLY A 98 -5.29 15.85 33.31
N LYS A 99 -6.43 15.29 32.91
CA LYS A 99 -6.84 15.09 31.52
C LYS A 99 -6.70 16.41 30.75
N LYS A 100 -5.53 16.69 30.17
CA LYS A 100 -5.45 17.57 29.00
C LYS A 100 -5.57 16.65 27.80
N SER A 101 -6.81 16.46 27.34
CA SER A 101 -7.03 15.98 25.98
C SER A 101 -6.16 16.86 25.07
N PHE A 102 -5.16 16.28 24.44
CA PHE A 102 -4.51 16.92 23.30
C PHE A 102 -5.63 17.07 22.26
N LYS A 103 -6.28 18.23 22.22
CA LYS A 103 -7.14 18.59 21.11
C LYS A 103 -6.22 18.53 19.91
N SER A 104 -6.46 17.57 19.03
CA SER A 104 -5.97 17.62 17.66
C SER A 104 -6.20 19.04 17.16
N PRO A 105 -5.19 19.73 16.59
CA PRO A 105 -5.38 21.09 16.11
C PRO A 105 -6.50 21.05 15.07
N SER A 106 -7.67 21.51 15.52
CA SER A 106 -8.87 21.56 14.70
C SER A 106 -8.72 22.74 13.77
N LYS A 107 -9.05 22.49 12.51
CA LYS A 107 -9.33 23.47 11.45
C LYS A 107 -8.07 24.08 10.83
N PHE A 108 -7.82 23.63 9.60
CA PHE A 108 -7.57 24.51 8.47
C PHE A 108 -8.04 25.93 8.79
N ALA A 109 -7.10 26.82 9.09
CA ALA A 109 -7.34 28.24 9.05
C ALA A 109 -7.67 28.57 7.59
N ASN A 110 -8.87 29.10 7.37
CA ASN A 110 -9.22 29.75 6.11
C ASN A 110 -8.14 30.80 5.82
N ILE A 111 -7.32 30.55 4.80
CA ILE A 111 -6.46 31.56 4.21
C ILE A 111 -7.38 32.36 3.29
N PRO A 112 -7.65 33.65 3.55
CA PRO A 112 -8.39 34.47 2.60
C PRO A 112 -7.54 34.65 1.35
N GLU A 113 -8.13 34.37 0.19
CA GLU A 113 -7.59 34.76 -1.11
C GLU A 113 -7.55 36.29 -1.15
N ASN A 114 -6.34 36.86 -1.13
CA ASN A 114 -6.16 38.29 -1.37
C ASN A 114 -6.47 38.58 -2.84
N SER A 115 -7.37 39.55 -3.03
CA SER A 115 -7.69 40.22 -4.29
C SER A 115 -6.51 41.01 -4.83
#